data_AF-A0A7J8S8I5-F1
#
_entry.id   AF-A0A7J8S8I5-F1
#
_cell.length_a   1.000
_cell.length_b   1.000
_cell.length_c   1.000
_cell.angle_alpha   90.00
_cell.angle_beta   90.00
_cell.angle_gamma   90.00
#
_symmetry.space_group_name_H-M   'P 1'
#
loop_
_entity.id
_entity.type
_entity.pdbx_description
1 polymer ?
#
loop_
_entity_poly.entity_id
_entity_poly.type
_entity_poly.pdbx_seq_one_letter_code
_entity_poly.pdbx_strand_id
1 'polypeptide(L)' 'MHGPPSPLVENYLREAGFWHVATVGQRCKLDPKLISALIER' A
#
# COMPACT_ATOMS: atom_id res chain seq x y z
N MET A 1 7.36 -22.31 -7.97
CA MET A 1 6.77 -21.71 -9.19
C MET A 1 5.96 -20.49 -8.76
N HIS A 2 6.53 -19.28 -8.82
CA HIS A 2 5.74 -18.06 -8.75
C HIS A 2 5.53 -17.60 -10.19
N GLY A 3 4.42 -18.05 -10.80
CA GLY A 3 3.93 -17.40 -12.00
C GLY A 3 3.54 -15.96 -11.67
N PRO A 4 3.54 -15.04 -12.64
CA PRO A 4 3.07 -13.67 -12.40
C PRO A 4 1.66 -13.73 -11.79
N PRO A 5 1.37 -12.89 -10.78
CA PRO A 5 0.04 -12.85 -10.19
C PRO A 5 -0.97 -12.59 -11.28
N SER A 6 -2.11 -13.29 -11.23
CA SER A 6 -3.21 -13.03 -12.15
C SER A 6 -3.55 -11.52 -12.09
N PRO A 7 -3.88 -10.85 -13.21
CA PRO A 7 -4.16 -9.41 -13.23
C PRO A 7 -5.19 -8.98 -12.18
N LEU A 8 -6.14 -9.85 -11.84
CA LEU A 8 -7.14 -9.63 -10.79
C LEU A 8 -6.53 -9.63 -9.38
N VAL A 9 -5.54 -10.50 -9.14
CA VAL A 9 -4.80 -10.57 -7.88
C VAL A 9 -3.90 -9.35 -7.72
N GLU A 10 -3.27 -8.90 -8.80
CA GLU A 10 -2.41 -7.72 -8.76
C GLU A 10 -3.20 -6.44 -8.44
N ASN A 11 -4.38 -6.26 -9.05
CA ASN A 11 -5.27 -5.15 -8.72
C ASN A 11 -5.76 -5.24 -7.26
N TYR A 12 -6.20 -6.43 -6.83
CA TYR A 12 -6.62 -6.63 -5.44
C TYR A 12 -5.51 -6.31 -4.43
N LEU A 13 -4.28 -6.76 -4.68
CA LEU A 13 -3.13 -6.49 -3.81
C LEU A 13 -2.78 -5.00 -3.79
N ARG A 14 -2.89 -4.31 -4.93
CA ARG A 14 -2.70 -2.85 -5.02
C ARG A 14 -3.75 -2.10 -4.20
N GLU A 15 -5.02 -2.45 -4.38
CA GLU A 15 -6.13 -1.82 -3.65
C GLU A 15 -6.06 -2.13 -2.14
N ALA A 16 -5.79 -3.37 -1.77
CA ALA A 16 -5.66 -3.79 -0.37
C ALA A 16 -4.41 -3.19 0.30
N GLY A 17 -3.28 -3.11 -0.41
CA GLY A 17 -2.05 -2.48 0.07
C GLY A 17 -2.24 -0.99 0.33
N PHE A 18 -2.95 -0.29 -0.57
CA PHE A 18 -3.29 1.12 -0.37
C PHE A 18 -4.20 1.34 0.84
N TRP A 19 -5.24 0.52 0.99
CA TRP A 19 -6.12 0.57 2.16
C TRP A 19 -5.39 0.31 3.47
N HIS A 20 -4.44 -0.62 3.47
CA HIS A 20 -3.63 -0.93 4.63
C HIS A 20 -2.74 0.25 5.03
N VAL A 21 -2.00 0.82 4.07
CA VAL A 21 -1.15 2.00 4.30
C VAL A 21 -1.97 3.20 4.74
N ALA A 22 -3.14 3.44 4.14
CA ALA A 22 -4.03 4.53 4.54
C ALA A 22 -4.58 4.34 5.96
N THR A 23 -4.98 3.12 6.33
CA THR A 23 -5.52 2.82 7.66
C THR A 23 -4.43 2.90 8.73
N VAL A 24 -3.22 2.40 8.45
CA VAL A 24 -2.07 2.54 9.34
C VAL A 24 -1.64 4.00 9.45
N GLY A 25 -1.60 4.73 8.34
CA GLY A 25 -1.34 6.18 8.24
C GLY A 25 -2.34 7.05 9.00
N GLN A 26 -3.60 6.60 9.09
CA GLN A 26 -4.65 7.30 9.82
C GLN A 26 -4.65 6.98 11.32
N ARG A 27 -4.36 5.72 11.70
CA ARG A 27 -4.37 5.28 13.11
C ARG A 27 -3.08 5.58 13.84
N CYS A 28 -1.95 5.48 13.16
CA CYS A 28 -0.71 6.05 13.65
C CYS A 28 -0.77 7.52 13.25
N LYS A 29 -0.50 8.47 14.16
CA LYS A 29 -0.20 9.87 13.81
C LYS A 29 1.14 9.89 13.03
N LEU A 30 1.16 9.30 11.84
CA LEU A 30 2.31 9.24 10.98
C LEU A 30 2.50 10.65 10.43
N ASP A 31 3.68 11.21 10.67
CA ASP A 31 4.01 12.55 10.21
C ASP A 31 3.80 12.60 8.68
N PRO A 32 3.11 13.63 8.15
CA PRO A 32 2.86 13.74 6.72
C PRO A 32 4.12 13.62 5.85
N LYS A 33 5.29 14.06 6.35
CA LYS A 33 6.57 13.88 5.63
C LYS A 33 7.00 12.43 5.53
N LEU A 34 6.70 11.62 6.54
CA LEU A 34 7.02 10.19 6.56
C LEU A 34 6.15 9.41 5.57
N ILE A 35 4.89 9.82 5.38
CA ILE A 35 4.01 9.24 4.37
C ILE A 35 4.50 9.59 2.96
N SER A 36 4.83 10.86 2.68
CA SER A 36 5.41 11.26 1.39
C SER A 36 6.69 10.48 1.05
N ALA A 37 7.60 10.33 2.03
CA ALA A 37 8.84 9.58 1.84
C ALA A 37 8.64 8.07 1.57
N LEU A 38 7.49 7.50 1.97
CA LEU A 38 7.15 6.10 1.71
C LEU A 38 6.41 5.91 0.38
N ILE A 39 5.69 6.91 -0.12
CA ILE A 39 4.96 6.86 -1.40
C ILE A 39 5.89 7.19 -2.59
N GLU A 40 6.91 8.03 -2.39
CA GLU A 40 7.91 8.36 -3.43
C GLU A 40 8.97 7.27 -3.68
N ARG A 41 8.85 6.09 -3.05
CA ARG A 41 9.76 4.95 -3.20
C ARG A 41 9.10 3.79 -3.94
#